data_AF-L2GP37-F1
#
_entry.id   AF-L2GP37-F1
#
_cell.length_a   1.000
_cell.length_b   1.000
_cell.length_c   1.000
_cell.angle_alpha   90.00
_cell.angle_beta   90.00
_cell.angle_gamma   90.00
#
_symmetry.space_group_name_H-M   'P 1'
#
loop_
_entity.id
_entity.type
_entity.pdbx_description
1 polymer ?
#
loop_
_entity_poly.entity_id
_entity_poly.type
_entity_poly.pdbx_seq_one_letter_code
_entity_poly.pdbx_strand_id
1 'polypeptide(L)'
;MDPKNIERHLISEKDWSLKGEIRASGRPVNSLLKADVDFETRLINIPITKDENSLIFKYITQRYREKTFDNYEFKELKPKIEEEAYDLELIETNKEIFELYEKIETSIKKMYCGS
;
A
#
# COMPACT_ATOMS: atom_id res chain seq x y z
N MET A 1 -61.90 7.81 18.26
CA MET A 1 -61.30 7.47 16.95
C MET A 1 -62.45 7.11 16.02
N ASP A 2 -62.63 7.82 14.91
CA ASP A 2 -63.78 7.64 14.00
C ASP A 2 -63.62 6.35 13.17
N PRO A 3 -64.57 5.40 13.21
CA PRO A 3 -64.51 4.14 12.45
C PRO A 3 -64.23 4.33 10.96
N LYS A 4 -64.78 5.39 10.34
CA LYS A 4 -64.57 5.67 8.91
C LYS A 4 -63.14 6.06 8.55
N ASN A 5 -62.37 6.55 9.52
CA ASN A 5 -60.96 6.87 9.31
C ASN A 5 -60.08 5.62 9.42
N ILE A 6 -60.45 4.69 10.30
CA ILE A 6 -59.77 3.40 10.44
C ILE A 6 -59.97 2.56 9.17
N GLU A 7 -61.21 2.47 8.67
CA GLU A 7 -61.53 1.73 7.44
C GLU A 7 -60.72 2.23 6.23
N ARG A 8 -60.65 3.56 6.05
CA ARG A 8 -59.85 4.18 4.99
C ARG A 8 -58.35 3.88 5.11
N HIS A 9 -57.81 3.91 6.32
CA HIS A 9 -56.41 3.58 6.56
C HIS A 9 -56.11 2.10 6.23
N LEU A 10 -57.03 1.19 6.58
CA LEU A 10 -56.87 -0.24 6.30
C LEU A 10 -56.92 -0.58 4.81
N ILE A 11 -57.68 0.19 4.02
CA ILE A 11 -57.80 0.01 2.56
C ILE A 11 -56.63 0.69 1.82
N SER A 12 -55.96 1.66 2.44
CA SER A 12 -54.85 2.39 1.83
C SER A 12 -53.58 1.54 1.66
N GLU A 13 -52.69 1.99 0.78
CA GLU A 13 -51.42 1.31 0.54
C GLU A 13 -50.54 1.33 1.80
N LYS A 14 -49.99 0.16 2.16
CA LYS A 14 -49.10 0.04 3.31
C LYS A 14 -47.75 0.74 3.07
N ASP A 15 -47.20 1.30 4.14
CA ASP A 15 -45.84 1.85 4.15
C ASP A 15 -44.81 0.78 3.74
N TRP A 16 -43.73 1.24 3.11
CA TRP A 16 -42.65 0.38 2.63
C TRP A 16 -42.01 -0.46 3.75
N SER A 17 -42.00 0.05 4.99
CA SER A 17 -41.47 -0.66 6.17
C SER A 17 -42.36 -1.80 6.65
N LEU A 18 -43.66 -1.76 6.31
CA LEU A 18 -44.64 -2.80 6.65
C LEU A 18 -44.76 -3.87 5.56
N LYS A 19 -44.04 -3.70 4.44
CA LYS A 19 -43.99 -4.63 3.32
C LYS A 19 -42.73 -5.49 3.42
N GLY A 20 -42.89 -6.81 3.31
CA GLY A 20 -41.76 -7.73 3.16
C GLY A 20 -41.07 -7.56 1.80
N GLU A 21 -39.83 -8.06 1.69
CA GLU A 21 -39.07 -8.17 0.44
C GLU A 21 -39.00 -6.87 -0.40
N ILE A 22 -38.80 -5.74 0.28
CA ILE A 22 -38.74 -4.43 -0.39
C ILE A 22 -37.42 -4.26 -1.16
N ARG A 23 -37.53 -3.94 -2.45
CA ARG A 23 -36.37 -3.54 -3.27
C ARG A 23 -35.98 -2.08 -3.01
N ALA A 24 -34.75 -1.70 -3.36
CA ALA A 24 -34.28 -0.33 -3.19
C ALA A 24 -35.16 0.73 -3.90
N SER A 25 -35.74 0.39 -5.06
CA SER A 25 -36.67 1.25 -5.81
C SER A 25 -38.06 1.38 -5.16
N GLY A 26 -38.43 0.45 -4.27
CA GLY A 26 -39.73 0.44 -3.58
C GLY A 26 -39.76 1.28 -2.29
N ARG A 27 -38.64 1.92 -1.93
CA ARG A 27 -38.53 2.79 -0.76
C ARG A 27 -37.88 4.13 -1.14
N PRO A 28 -38.17 5.23 -0.42
CA PRO A 28 -37.52 6.51 -0.67
C PRO A 28 -35.99 6.44 -0.52
N VAL A 29 -35.28 7.28 -1.26
CA VAL A 29 -33.80 7.39 -1.17
C VAL A 29 -33.39 7.74 0.26
N ASN A 30 -32.36 7.05 0.78
CA ASN A 30 -31.83 7.22 2.13
C ASN A 30 -32.83 6.98 3.28
N SER A 31 -33.99 6.39 3.01
CA SER A 31 -34.99 6.04 4.04
C SER A 31 -34.42 5.14 5.15
N LEU A 32 -33.48 4.25 4.81
CA LEU A 32 -32.84 3.35 5.77
C LEU A 32 -31.98 4.06 6.82
N LEU A 33 -31.48 5.27 6.55
CA LEU A 33 -30.68 6.02 7.53
C LEU A 33 -31.49 6.52 8.72
N LYS A 34 -32.83 6.58 8.58
CA LYS A 34 -33.75 7.03 9.63
C LYS A 34 -34.48 5.87 10.30
N ALA A 35 -34.46 4.69 9.69
CA ALA A 35 -35.16 3.53 10.20
C ALA A 35 -34.26 2.78 11.19
N ASP A 36 -34.80 2.48 12.35
CA ASP A 36 -34.16 1.60 13.33
C ASP A 36 -34.48 0.14 12.96
N VAL A 37 -33.47 -0.64 12.60
CA VAL A 37 -33.62 -2.00 12.08
C VAL A 37 -32.61 -2.91 12.76
N ASP A 38 -33.12 -3.96 13.39
CA ASP A 38 -32.30 -5.04 13.93
C ASP A 38 -31.94 -6.04 12.83
N PHE A 39 -30.65 -6.26 12.60
CA PHE A 39 -30.16 -7.26 11.67
C PHE A 39 -28.90 -7.94 12.21
N GLU A 40 -28.75 -9.22 11.89
CA GLU A 40 -27.54 -9.97 12.23
C GLU A 40 -26.39 -9.59 11.28
N THR A 41 -25.22 -9.33 11.86
CA THR A 41 -23.99 -9.07 11.10
C THR A 41 -22.95 -10.13 11.46
N ARG A 42 -22.27 -10.70 10.45
CA ARG A 42 -21.23 -11.73 10.65
C ARG A 42 -19.85 -11.17 11.06
N LEU A 43 -19.74 -9.85 11.22
CA LEU A 43 -18.49 -9.20 11.57
C LEU A 43 -18.36 -9.17 13.08
N ILE A 44 -17.45 -9.97 13.62
CA ILE A 44 -16.92 -9.77 14.97
C ILE A 44 -15.91 -8.63 14.84
N ASN A 45 -16.37 -7.39 14.77
CA ASN A 45 -15.49 -6.27 15.06
C ASN A 45 -15.25 -6.31 16.57
N ILE A 46 -14.10 -6.83 17.01
CA ILE A 46 -13.67 -6.58 18.39
C ILE A 46 -13.35 -5.08 18.41
N PRO A 47 -14.17 -4.23 19.06
CA PRO A 47 -13.84 -2.83 19.12
C PRO A 47 -12.61 -2.71 20.01
N ILE A 48 -11.47 -2.34 19.43
CA ILE A 48 -10.31 -1.94 20.25
C ILE A 48 -10.78 -0.74 21.06
N THR A 49 -10.85 -0.91 22.36
CA THR A 49 -11.24 0.15 23.28
C THR A 49 -10.20 1.26 23.26
N LYS A 50 -10.60 2.47 23.67
CA LYS A 50 -9.67 3.60 23.79
C LYS A 50 -8.48 3.28 24.70
N ASP A 51 -8.72 2.47 25.74
CA ASP A 51 -7.71 2.06 26.71
C ASP A 51 -6.68 1.10 26.10
N GLU A 52 -7.15 0.09 25.36
CA GLU A 52 -6.27 -0.83 24.61
C GLU A 52 -5.40 -0.08 23.60
N ASN A 53 -5.96 0.91 22.90
CA ASN A 53 -5.21 1.73 21.95
C ASN A 53 -4.12 2.57 22.65
N SER A 54 -4.41 3.08 23.86
CA SER A 54 -3.42 3.79 24.68
C SER A 54 -2.27 2.88 25.10
N LEU A 55 -2.57 1.63 25.48
CA LEU A 55 -1.57 0.62 25.84
C LEU A 55 -0.68 0.26 24.63
N ILE A 56 -1.29 0.02 23.47
CA ILE A 56 -0.57 -0.23 22.21
C ILE A 56 0.36 0.95 21.90
N PHE A 57 -0.11 2.19 22.03
CA PHE A 57 0.69 3.38 21.75
C PHE A 57 1.89 3.53 22.70
N LYS A 58 1.69 3.25 24.00
CA LYS A 58 2.77 3.23 25.00
C LYS A 58 3.83 2.20 24.64
N TYR A 59 3.40 0.99 24.28
CA TYR A 59 4.30 -0.10 23.89
C TYR A 59 5.10 0.21 22.62
N ILE A 60 4.44 0.74 21.57
CA ILE A 60 5.12 1.17 20.34
C ILE A 60 6.14 2.28 20.64
N THR A 61 5.76 3.26 21.47
CA THR A 61 6.66 4.35 21.86
C THR A 61 7.89 3.84 22.61
N GLN A 62 7.71 2.87 23.50
CA GLN A 62 8.81 2.24 24.23
C GLN A 62 9.78 1.55 23.27
N ARG A 63 9.29 0.68 22.37
CA ARG A 63 10.13 -0.02 21.39
C ARG A 63 10.88 0.93 20.46
N TYR A 64 10.25 2.04 20.07
CA TYR A 64 10.90 3.07 19.25
C TYR A 64 12.07 3.74 19.96
N ARG A 65 11.96 3.97 21.28
CA ARG A 65 13.04 4.54 22.11
C ARG A 65 14.16 3.53 22.32
N GLU A 66 13.80 2.27 22.59
CA GLU A 66 14.74 1.18 22.87
C GLU A 66 15.41 0.62 21.60
N LYS A 67 14.92 0.98 20.40
CA LYS A 67 15.40 0.48 19.10
C LYS A 67 15.34 -1.04 18.97
N THR A 68 14.46 -1.69 19.71
CA THR A 68 14.24 -3.14 19.71
C THR A 68 13.22 -3.51 18.64
N PHE A 69 13.63 -3.44 17.37
CA PHE A 69 12.78 -3.81 16.24
C PHE A 69 13.12 -5.21 15.74
N ASP A 70 12.10 -5.98 15.35
CA ASP A 70 12.25 -7.35 14.84
C ASP A 70 12.54 -7.36 13.33
N ASN A 71 13.30 -6.37 12.84
CA ASN A 71 13.63 -6.25 11.42
C ASN A 71 14.54 -7.41 10.98
N TYR A 72 14.30 -7.93 9.77
CA TYR A 72 15.20 -8.89 9.16
C TYR A 72 16.54 -8.23 8.79
N GLU A 73 17.65 -8.78 9.29
CA GLU A 73 19.00 -8.40 8.88
C GLU A 73 19.49 -9.36 7.79
N PHE A 74 19.80 -8.81 6.62
CA PHE A 74 20.45 -9.58 5.56
C PHE A 74 21.89 -9.91 5.96
N LYS A 75 22.21 -11.20 6.05
CA LYS A 75 23.58 -11.68 6.23
C LYS A 75 24.11 -12.15 4.89
N GLU A 76 25.18 -11.52 4.40
CA GLU A 76 25.90 -12.01 3.23
C GLU A 76 26.45 -13.41 3.53
N LEU A 77 25.99 -14.42 2.78
CA LEU A 77 26.37 -15.82 2.98
C LEU A 77 27.78 -16.14 2.47
N LYS A 78 28.37 -15.25 1.67
CA LYS A 78 29.72 -15.38 1.11
C LYS A 78 30.42 -14.04 1.25
N PRO A 79 31.70 -14.03 1.64
CA PRO A 79 32.48 -12.79 1.61
C PRO A 79 32.44 -12.25 0.18
N LYS A 80 32.14 -10.95 0.05
CA LYS A 80 32.32 -10.22 -1.20
C LYS A 80 33.79 -10.37 -1.59
N ILE A 81 34.06 -11.18 -2.59
CA ILE A 81 35.37 -11.22 -3.23
C ILE A 81 35.48 -9.85 -3.87
N GLU A 82 36.27 -8.96 -3.28
CA GLU A 82 36.70 -7.74 -3.95
C GLU A 82 37.44 -8.24 -5.18
N GLU A 83 36.88 -7.98 -6.38
CA GLU A 83 37.57 -8.32 -7.62
C GLU A 83 38.93 -7.62 -7.55
N GLU A 84 39.99 -8.39 -7.29
CA GLU A 84 41.35 -7.88 -7.26
C GLU A 84 41.55 -7.14 -8.58
N ALA A 85 41.73 -5.82 -8.50
CA ALA A 85 42.09 -5.04 -9.66
C ALA A 85 43.41 -5.61 -10.16
N TYR A 86 43.36 -6.34 -11.28
CA TYR A 86 44.56 -6.86 -11.92
C TYR A 86 45.43 -5.66 -12.29
N ASP A 87 46.56 -5.50 -11.59
CA ASP A 87 47.59 -4.53 -11.96
C ASP A 87 48.32 -5.13 -13.17
N LEU A 88 47.78 -4.89 -14.36
CA LEU A 88 48.38 -5.32 -15.61
C LEU A 88 49.66 -4.51 -15.82
N GLU A 89 50.82 -5.08 -15.44
CA GLU A 89 52.11 -4.52 -15.83
C GLU A 89 52.17 -4.41 -17.36
N LEU A 90 52.55 -3.22 -17.86
CA LEU A 90 52.73 -2.98 -19.28
C LEU A 90 53.95 -3.79 -19.76
N ILE A 91 53.72 -5.06 -20.11
CA ILE A 91 54.75 -5.91 -20.73
C ILE A 91 55.20 -5.23 -22.02
N GLU A 92 56.49 -5.33 -22.37
CA GLU A 92 57.07 -4.72 -23.59
C GLU A 92 56.28 -5.03 -24.87
N THR A 93 55.60 -6.18 -24.92
CA THR A 93 54.71 -6.59 -26.01
C THR A 93 53.47 -5.69 -26.17
N ASN A 94 53.07 -4.98 -25.12
CA ASN A 94 51.88 -4.12 -25.10
C ASN A 94 52.22 -2.64 -25.35
N LYS A 95 53.51 -2.27 -25.43
CA LYS A 95 53.94 -0.91 -25.76
C LYS A 95 53.48 -0.49 -27.15
N GLU A 96 53.68 -1.38 -28.14
CA GLU A 96 53.22 -1.16 -29.52
C GLU A 96 51.70 -1.00 -29.59
N ILE A 97 50.97 -1.76 -28.78
CA ILE A 97 49.51 -1.68 -28.69
C ILE A 97 49.09 -0.33 -28.08
N PHE A 98 49.76 0.13 -27.03
CA PHE A 98 49.49 1.44 -26.40
C PHE A 98 49.73 2.61 -27.38
N GLU A 99 50.83 2.58 -28.12
CA GLU A 99 51.14 3.59 -29.15
C GLU A 99 50.09 3.61 -30.27
N LEU A 100 49.57 2.44 -30.66
CA LEU A 100 48.48 2.33 -31.62
C LEU A 100 47.19 2.97 -31.08
N TYR A 101 46.85 2.76 -29.82
CA TYR A 101 45.67 3.37 -29.19
C TYR A 101 45.75 4.90 -29.17
N GLU A 102 46.88 5.46 -28.74
CA GLU A 102 47.11 6.93 -28.71
C GLU A 102 46.97 7.55 -30.10
N LYS A 103 47.50 6.88 -31.13
CA LYS A 103 47.42 7.32 -32.53
C LYS A 103 45.99 7.29 -33.06
N ILE A 104 45.23 6.24 -32.73
CA ILE A 104 43.82 6.13 -33.08
C ILE A 104 43.03 7.23 -32.38
N GLU A 105 43.24 7.45 -31.09
CA GLU A 105 42.53 8.46 -30.31
C GLU A 105 42.80 9.88 -30.84
N THR A 106 44.05 10.19 -31.16
CA THR A 106 44.43 11.49 -31.75
C THR A 106 43.78 11.67 -33.13
N SER A 107 43.71 10.61 -33.93
CA SER A 107 43.08 10.65 -35.25
C SER A 107 41.57 10.85 -35.15
N ILE A 108 40.91 10.15 -34.22
CA ILE A 108 39.49 10.32 -33.90
C ILE A 108 39.24 11.74 -33.40
N LYS A 109 40.01 12.23 -32.42
CA LYS A 109 39.91 13.62 -31.93
C LYS A 109 40.09 14.63 -33.06
N LYS A 110 41.03 14.41 -33.97
CA LYS A 110 41.21 15.30 -35.13
C LYS A 110 40.04 15.25 -36.11
N MET A 111 39.42 14.08 -36.30
CA MET A 111 38.22 13.94 -37.14
C MET A 111 36.98 14.61 -36.53
N TYR A 112 36.82 14.57 -35.21
CA TYR A 112 35.60 15.04 -34.53
C TYR A 112 35.73 16.39 -33.79
N CYS A 113 36.95 16.86 -33.50
CA CYS A 113 37.25 18.17 -32.88
C CYS A 113 38.04 19.11 -33.80
N GLY A 114 38.12 18.81 -35.10
CA GLY A 114 38.70 19.70 -36.12
C GLY A 114 37.70 20.72 -36.66
N SER A 115 37.33 21.71 -35.84
CA SER A 115 36.85 23.05 -36.21
C SER A 115 37.28 24.04 -35.13
#